data_AF-A0A9C6W7U0-F1
#
_entry.id   AF-A0A9C6W7U0-F1
#
_cell.length_a   1.000
_cell.length_b   1.000
_cell.length_c   1.000
_cell.angle_alpha   90.00
_cell.angle_beta   90.00
_cell.angle_gamma   90.00
#
_symmetry.space_group_name_H-M   'P 1'
#
loop_
_entity.id
_entity.type
_entity.pdbx_description
1 polymer ?
#
loop_
_entity_poly.entity_id
_entity_poly.type
_entity_poly.pdbx_seq_one_letter_code
_entity_poly.pdbx_strand_id
1 'polypeptide(L)'
;MVAVFVYLCASKVSVVFITVLTVHTVKLYLKIMCAALSGFRRFLHWGPITALSIIKCITLTTLYMNSMWWPPNESFAAFAHQALFLLLSTLATYNYIMATVTGPGLLPKQWQPKDPKDTEFLQFCKECEGYKAPRSHHCRKCNRCVKKMDHHCPWINHCVGWANHAYFTYFLLFSILGSIQGSVVLSCSFYRGIYRYYYLTHGLAHLASVQFTVGSIIMCILGMGLAIGVVIGLSMLLYIQLKTIVSNQTGIEIWIVEKALYRRYRSQTEEPYVYPYDLGWRSNLRQVFNDECQTRGDGIEWPVVEGCNQYSLTCEQLAQKEEKRARTRTYKCIANVSGRWLPIFSQGWRVCVSAPCTDEPRIRLQPGDIIRVTRFRRHWLFGEREVSDTLQKRKSPRRGPIRGWFPRRCVVGLSEVPDSADSSEDSPKGKAAPAAFAAIAGNSNGNGHSHLKQQQRNGHSKKYM
;
A
#
# COMPACT_ATOMS: atom_id res chain seq x y z
N MET A 1 36.23 -3.93 44.53
CA MET A 1 35.72 -2.64 44.01
C MET A 1 35.23 -2.71 42.57
N VAL A 2 35.96 -3.31 41.62
CA VAL A 2 35.54 -3.40 40.20
C VAL A 2 34.25 -4.20 40.00
N ALA A 3 34.05 -5.32 40.70
CA ALA A 3 32.81 -6.12 40.63
C ALA A 3 31.57 -5.37 41.15
N VAL A 4 31.73 -4.57 42.20
CA VAL A 4 30.66 -3.71 42.74
C VAL A 4 30.36 -2.54 41.79
N PHE A 5 31.38 -1.99 41.13
CA PHE A 5 31.21 -0.94 40.13
C PHE A 5 30.52 -1.47 38.86
N VAL A 6 30.84 -2.68 38.40
CA VAL A 6 30.16 -3.35 37.28
C VAL A 6 28.71 -3.70 37.65
N TYR A 7 28.45 -4.17 38.87
CA TYR A 7 27.08 -4.42 39.36
C TYR A 7 26.27 -3.13 39.52
N LEU A 8 26.89 -2.05 40.01
CA LEU A 8 26.25 -0.73 40.11
C LEU A 8 26.03 -0.09 38.74
N CYS A 9 26.94 -0.25 37.78
CA CYS A 9 26.78 0.26 36.42
C CYS A 9 25.72 -0.55 35.64
N ALA A 10 25.69 -1.88 35.80
CA ALA A 10 24.62 -2.74 35.31
C ALA A 10 23.28 -2.35 35.93
N SER A 11 23.22 -2.09 37.24
CA SER A 11 21.99 -1.65 37.90
C SER A 11 21.52 -0.25 37.45
N LYS A 12 22.42 0.70 37.18
CA LYS A 12 22.06 2.05 36.72
C LYS A 12 21.67 2.10 35.24
N VAL A 13 22.33 1.30 34.38
CA VAL A 13 21.92 1.14 32.98
C VAL A 13 20.62 0.34 32.90
N SER A 14 20.44 -0.70 33.73
CA SER A 14 19.15 -1.36 33.92
C SER A 14 18.10 -0.38 34.41
N VAL A 15 18.38 0.52 35.34
CA VAL A 15 17.39 1.51 35.81
C VAL A 15 17.05 2.51 34.72
N VAL A 16 17.99 3.08 33.95
CA VAL A 16 17.64 4.01 32.86
C VAL A 16 16.90 3.30 31.72
N PHE A 17 17.32 2.09 31.36
CA PHE A 17 16.67 1.27 30.33
C PHE A 17 15.29 0.78 30.78
N ILE A 18 15.14 0.37 32.04
CA ILE A 18 13.86 0.05 32.70
C ILE A 18 13.02 1.30 32.82
N THR A 19 13.57 2.49 33.08
CA THR A 19 12.81 3.75 33.21
C THR A 19 12.28 4.22 31.85
N VAL A 20 13.07 4.11 30.79
CA VAL A 20 12.61 4.40 29.41
C VAL A 20 11.61 3.33 28.95
N LEU A 21 11.86 2.04 29.24
CA LEU A 21 10.89 0.97 28.98
C LEU A 21 9.61 1.17 29.78
N THR A 22 9.67 1.54 31.06
CA THR A 22 8.50 1.73 31.97
C THR A 22 7.74 2.99 31.63
N VAL A 23 8.38 4.10 31.29
CA VAL A 23 7.66 5.31 30.83
C VAL A 23 6.95 5.05 29.50
N HIS A 24 7.57 4.32 28.57
CA HIS A 24 6.89 3.92 27.33
C HIS A 24 5.85 2.82 27.51
N THR A 25 6.08 1.82 28.38
CA THR A 25 5.10 0.76 28.68
C THR A 25 3.95 1.26 29.52
N VAL A 26 4.13 2.23 30.42
CA VAL A 26 3.06 2.89 31.17
C VAL A 26 2.23 3.79 30.26
N LYS A 27 2.85 4.57 29.36
CA LYS A 27 2.13 5.32 28.30
C LYS A 27 1.40 4.38 27.33
N LEU A 28 1.99 3.23 27.02
CA LEU A 28 1.38 2.17 26.23
C LEU A 28 0.19 1.54 26.97
N TYR A 29 0.32 1.23 28.26
CA TYR A 29 -0.72 0.66 29.09
C TYR A 29 -1.91 1.62 29.21
N LEU A 30 -1.66 2.91 29.46
CA LEU A 30 -2.70 3.96 29.51
C LEU A 30 -3.39 4.17 28.15
N LYS A 31 -2.65 4.16 27.03
CA LYS A 31 -3.24 4.27 25.68
C LYS A 31 -3.99 3.01 25.24
N ILE A 32 -3.50 1.82 25.60
CA ILE A 32 -4.15 0.54 25.31
C ILE A 32 -5.43 0.40 26.13
N MET A 33 -5.40 0.71 27.42
CA MET A 33 -6.56 0.67 28.32
C MET A 33 -7.70 1.59 27.84
N CYS A 34 -7.36 2.74 27.25
CA CYS A 34 -8.36 3.67 26.72
C CYS A 34 -8.94 3.25 25.34
N ALA A 35 -8.29 2.33 24.61
CA ALA A 35 -8.68 1.85 23.28
C ALA A 35 -9.30 0.42 23.29
N ALA A 36 -9.56 -0.14 24.47
CA ALA A 36 -9.40 -1.57 24.78
C ALA A 36 -10.48 -2.57 24.29
N LEU A 37 -11.52 -2.20 23.55
CA LEU A 37 -12.50 -3.20 23.06
C LEU A 37 -12.55 -3.32 21.53
N SER A 38 -12.41 -2.21 20.80
CA SER A 38 -12.41 -2.22 19.32
C SER A 38 -11.03 -2.48 18.73
N GLY A 39 -9.95 -2.05 19.42
CA GLY A 39 -8.57 -2.26 18.98
C GLY A 39 -8.12 -3.71 19.09
N PHE A 40 -8.55 -4.44 20.12
CA PHE A 40 -8.12 -5.82 20.35
C PHE A 40 -8.52 -6.78 19.23
N ARG A 41 -9.76 -6.65 18.71
CA ARG A 41 -10.25 -7.47 17.58
C ARG A 41 -9.38 -7.33 16.34
N ARG A 42 -8.66 -6.20 16.18
CA ARG A 42 -7.77 -6.01 15.03
C ARG A 42 -6.61 -7.00 15.05
N PHE A 43 -6.09 -7.33 16.24
CA PHE A 43 -4.98 -8.26 16.43
C PHE A 43 -5.37 -9.73 16.18
N LEU A 44 -6.66 -10.04 16.09
CA LEU A 44 -7.15 -11.39 15.76
C LEU A 44 -7.18 -11.69 14.25
N HIS A 45 -6.87 -10.70 13.41
CA HIS A 45 -6.72 -10.92 11.97
C HIS A 45 -5.40 -11.63 11.67
N TRP A 46 -5.37 -12.46 10.62
CA TRP A 46 -4.20 -13.26 10.25
C TRP A 46 -2.94 -12.42 10.09
N GLY A 47 -3.06 -11.21 9.54
CA GLY A 47 -1.92 -10.31 9.32
C GLY A 47 -1.19 -9.97 10.61
N PRO A 48 -1.87 -9.39 11.61
CA PRO A 48 -1.25 -9.12 12.89
C PRO A 48 -0.74 -10.33 13.67
N ILE A 49 -1.47 -11.45 13.62
CA ILE A 49 -1.04 -12.70 14.25
C ILE A 49 0.29 -13.14 13.63
N THR A 50 0.38 -13.17 12.30
CA THR A 50 1.60 -13.59 11.60
C THR A 50 2.75 -12.63 11.88
N ALA A 51 2.55 -11.32 11.80
CA ALA A 51 3.59 -10.33 12.05
C ALA A 51 4.18 -10.45 13.47
N LEU A 52 3.32 -10.50 14.50
CA LEU A 52 3.76 -10.66 15.89
C LEU A 52 4.43 -12.02 16.14
N SER A 53 3.95 -13.08 15.48
CA SER A 53 4.55 -14.41 15.58
C SER A 53 5.97 -14.44 15.00
N ILE A 54 6.19 -13.78 13.85
CA ILE A 54 7.51 -13.66 13.24
C ILE A 54 8.45 -12.86 14.15
N ILE A 55 8.01 -11.69 14.65
CA ILE A 55 8.81 -10.86 15.55
C ILE A 55 9.22 -11.65 16.80
N LYS A 56 8.27 -12.35 17.42
CA LYS A 56 8.51 -13.17 18.61
C LYS A 56 9.46 -14.34 18.31
N CYS A 57 9.26 -15.04 17.19
CA CYS A 57 10.10 -16.17 16.79
C CYS A 57 11.57 -15.74 16.58
N ILE A 58 11.80 -14.68 15.81
CA ILE A 58 13.15 -14.14 15.59
C ILE A 58 13.76 -13.70 16.92
N THR A 59 13.01 -12.95 17.75
CA THR A 59 13.51 -12.42 19.01
C THR A 59 13.92 -13.53 19.97
N LEU A 60 13.04 -14.50 20.23
CA LEU A 60 13.31 -15.59 21.18
C LEU A 60 14.44 -16.50 20.69
N THR A 61 14.48 -16.83 19.40
CA THR A 61 15.55 -17.66 18.84
C THR A 61 16.89 -16.94 18.93
N THR A 62 16.94 -15.64 18.61
CA THR A 62 18.16 -14.84 18.70
C THR A 62 18.66 -14.75 20.14
N LEU A 63 17.78 -14.51 21.11
CA LEU A 63 18.16 -14.45 22.53
C LEU A 63 18.72 -15.78 23.03
N TYR A 64 18.07 -16.89 22.67
CA TYR A 64 18.52 -18.23 23.03
C TYR A 64 19.88 -18.58 22.41
N MET A 65 20.09 -18.24 21.15
CA MET A 65 21.37 -18.48 20.46
C MET A 65 22.48 -17.55 20.98
N ASN A 66 22.15 -16.29 21.32
CA ASN A 66 23.08 -15.34 21.90
C ASN A 66 23.53 -15.76 23.30
N SER A 67 22.63 -16.33 24.12
CA SER A 67 22.99 -16.80 25.47
C SER A 67 24.02 -17.92 25.47
N MET A 68 24.19 -18.63 24.36
CA MET A 68 25.24 -19.64 24.20
C MET A 68 26.48 -19.10 23.47
N TRP A 69 26.28 -18.26 22.47
CA TRP A 69 27.38 -17.74 21.65
C TRP A 69 28.16 -16.63 22.33
N TRP A 70 27.47 -15.56 22.75
CA TRP A 70 28.09 -14.39 23.35
C TRP A 70 27.21 -13.85 24.50
N PRO A 71 27.23 -14.54 25.65
CA PRO A 71 26.34 -14.24 26.75
C PRO A 71 26.65 -12.86 27.37
N PRO A 72 25.64 -12.16 27.89
CA PRO A 72 25.76 -10.76 28.28
C PRO A 72 26.62 -10.53 29.53
N ASN A 73 26.87 -11.58 30.32
CA ASN A 73 27.69 -11.53 31.53
C ASN A 73 29.20 -11.66 31.26
N GLU A 74 29.63 -11.93 30.03
CA GLU A 74 31.06 -12.11 29.68
C GLU A 74 31.81 -10.77 29.58
N SER A 75 31.14 -9.73 29.08
CA SER A 75 31.77 -8.41 28.89
C SER A 75 30.72 -7.31 28.76
N PHE A 76 31.15 -6.06 28.97
CA PHE A 76 30.31 -4.89 28.69
C PHE A 76 29.84 -4.85 27.23
N ALA A 77 30.70 -5.24 26.28
CA ALA A 77 30.34 -5.30 24.86
C ALA A 77 29.22 -6.33 24.59
N ALA A 78 29.29 -7.52 25.21
CA ALA A 78 28.25 -8.53 25.10
C ALA A 78 26.92 -8.05 25.68
N PHE A 79 26.97 -7.41 26.86
CA PHE A 79 25.80 -6.79 27.48
C PHE A 79 25.20 -5.71 26.58
N ALA A 80 26.01 -4.77 26.09
CA ALA A 80 25.56 -3.68 25.22
C ALA A 80 24.96 -4.19 23.90
N HIS A 81 25.56 -5.22 23.30
CA HIS A 81 25.05 -5.88 22.11
C HIS A 81 23.65 -6.49 22.34
N GLN A 82 23.47 -7.24 23.43
CA GLN A 82 22.16 -7.81 23.77
C GLN A 82 21.14 -6.74 24.16
N ALA A 83 21.55 -5.70 24.89
CA ALA A 83 20.69 -4.57 25.24
C ALA A 83 20.21 -3.82 23.99
N LEU A 84 21.09 -3.58 23.01
CA LEU A 84 20.74 -3.00 21.72
C LEU A 84 19.72 -3.87 20.97
N PHE A 85 19.93 -5.19 20.93
CA PHE A 85 18.99 -6.10 20.26
C PHE A 85 17.59 -6.03 20.90
N LEU A 86 17.54 -6.06 22.23
CA LEU A 86 16.29 -5.92 22.98
C LEU A 86 15.64 -4.56 22.77
N LEU A 87 16.42 -3.47 22.69
CA LEU A 87 15.92 -2.14 22.36
C LEU A 87 15.25 -2.14 20.98
N LEU A 88 15.95 -2.63 19.95
CA LEU A 88 15.45 -2.66 18.58
C LEU A 88 14.19 -3.52 18.45
N SER A 89 14.18 -4.70 19.07
CA SER A 89 12.99 -5.58 19.08
C SER A 89 11.80 -4.94 19.81
N THR A 90 12.06 -4.25 20.93
CA THR A 90 11.03 -3.52 21.69
C THR A 90 10.48 -2.35 20.89
N LEU A 91 11.35 -1.55 20.26
CA LEU A 91 10.95 -0.43 19.40
C LEU A 91 10.16 -0.89 18.18
N ALA A 92 10.57 -1.99 17.54
CA ALA A 92 9.84 -2.58 16.43
C ALA A 92 8.42 -3.00 16.86
N THR A 93 8.31 -3.74 17.97
CA THR A 93 7.02 -4.19 18.53
C THR A 93 6.15 -3.02 18.95
N TYR A 94 6.72 -2.03 19.63
CA TYR A 94 6.02 -0.82 20.05
C TYR A 94 5.43 -0.07 18.86
N ASN A 95 6.25 0.23 17.85
CA ASN A 95 5.80 0.97 16.67
C ASN A 95 4.76 0.18 15.87
N TYR A 96 4.90 -1.14 15.81
CA TYR A 96 3.91 -2.03 15.20
C TYR A 96 2.54 -1.94 15.90
N ILE A 97 2.53 -2.03 17.24
CA ILE A 97 1.31 -1.91 18.06
C ILE A 97 0.72 -0.51 17.88
N MET A 98 1.54 0.53 17.95
CA MET A 98 1.09 1.92 17.81
C MET A 98 0.52 2.21 16.42
N ALA A 99 1.10 1.65 15.36
CA ALA A 99 0.57 1.78 14.00
C ALA A 99 -0.83 1.13 13.88
N THR A 100 -1.06 0.03 14.60
CA THR A 100 -2.32 -0.73 14.61
C THR A 100 -3.40 -0.06 15.46
N VAL A 101 -3.04 0.41 16.66
CA VAL A 101 -3.98 0.97 17.66
C VAL A 101 -4.35 2.40 17.32
N THR A 102 -3.38 3.28 17.04
CA THR A 102 -3.62 4.69 16.68
C THR A 102 -4.52 4.78 15.44
N GLY A 103 -4.29 3.87 14.48
CA GLY A 103 -4.95 3.93 13.18
C GLY A 103 -4.53 5.16 12.37
N PRO A 104 -5.12 5.36 11.19
CA PRO A 104 -4.61 6.25 10.16
C PRO A 104 -5.18 7.68 10.24
N GLY A 105 -6.07 7.95 11.20
CA GLY A 105 -6.87 9.17 11.21
C GLY A 105 -8.06 9.02 10.28
N LEU A 106 -9.20 8.61 10.84
CA LEU A 106 -10.45 8.49 10.09
C LEU A 106 -11.11 9.86 9.97
N LEU A 107 -11.66 10.16 8.79
CA LEU A 107 -12.51 11.32 8.61
C LEU A 107 -13.88 11.02 9.24
N PRO A 108 -14.51 11.95 10.00
CA PRO A 108 -15.87 11.79 10.51
C PRO A 108 -16.84 11.36 9.41
N LYS A 109 -17.88 10.58 9.77
CA LYS A 109 -18.98 10.34 8.83
C LYS A 109 -19.69 11.67 8.56
N GLN A 110 -20.26 11.81 7.37
CA GLN A 110 -20.96 13.02 6.94
C GLN A 110 -20.11 14.30 7.06
N TRP A 111 -18.78 14.15 6.95
CA TRP A 111 -17.88 15.30 7.02
C TRP A 111 -18.19 16.30 5.89
N GLN A 112 -18.21 17.59 6.27
CA GLN A 112 -18.44 18.73 5.40
C GLN A 112 -17.25 19.69 5.49
N PRO A 113 -16.92 20.42 4.41
CA PRO A 113 -15.93 21.50 4.49
C PRO A 113 -16.43 22.64 5.40
N LYS A 114 -15.49 23.46 5.90
CA LYS A 114 -15.81 24.63 6.74
C LYS A 114 -16.62 25.67 5.95
N ASP A 115 -16.21 25.96 4.72
CA ASP A 115 -16.97 26.77 3.78
C ASP A 115 -17.81 25.84 2.87
N PRO A 116 -19.15 25.97 2.84
CA PRO A 116 -20.02 25.20 1.94
C PRO A 116 -19.66 25.34 0.45
N LYS A 117 -19.05 26.46 0.03
CA LYS A 117 -18.64 26.66 -1.37
C LYS A 117 -17.59 25.63 -1.81
N ASP A 118 -16.73 25.22 -0.89
CA ASP A 118 -15.65 24.27 -1.18
C ASP A 118 -16.15 22.88 -1.61
N THR A 119 -17.44 22.58 -1.42
CA THR A 119 -18.05 21.35 -1.90
C THR A 119 -17.90 21.14 -3.40
N GLU A 120 -17.78 22.21 -4.19
CA GLU A 120 -17.56 22.13 -5.65
C GLU A 120 -16.21 21.51 -6.02
N PHE A 121 -15.20 21.67 -5.16
CA PHE A 121 -13.84 21.18 -5.40
C PHE A 121 -13.58 19.80 -4.80
N LEU A 122 -14.58 19.22 -4.14
CA LEU A 122 -14.44 18.01 -3.34
C LEU A 122 -15.25 16.84 -3.88
N GLN A 123 -14.78 15.64 -3.59
CA GLN A 123 -15.46 14.42 -4.00
C GLN A 123 -16.40 13.92 -2.91
N PHE A 124 -17.66 13.66 -3.27
CA PHE A 124 -18.60 13.02 -2.36
C PHE A 124 -18.33 11.52 -2.20
N CYS A 125 -18.43 11.02 -0.97
CA CYS A 125 -18.31 9.61 -0.62
C CYS A 125 -19.66 9.06 -0.17
N LYS A 126 -20.32 8.27 -1.03
CA LYS A 126 -21.64 7.69 -0.75
C LYS A 126 -21.67 6.86 0.54
N GLU A 127 -20.69 5.98 0.74
CA GLU A 127 -20.60 5.08 1.91
C GLU A 127 -20.42 5.81 3.25
N CYS A 128 -19.88 7.03 3.22
CA CYS A 128 -19.66 7.84 4.42
C CYS A 128 -20.64 9.01 4.49
N GLU A 129 -21.50 9.17 3.48
CA GLU A 129 -22.50 10.24 3.35
C GLU A 129 -21.91 11.66 3.52
N GLY A 130 -20.65 11.85 3.11
CA GLY A 130 -19.94 13.11 3.27
C GLY A 130 -18.87 13.34 2.22
N TYR A 131 -18.28 14.52 2.21
CA TYR A 131 -17.19 14.85 1.31
C TYR A 131 -15.87 14.24 1.77
N LYS A 132 -14.97 14.05 0.81
CA LYS A 132 -13.59 13.65 1.07
C LYS A 132 -12.76 14.91 1.21
N ALA A 133 -12.25 15.17 2.42
CA ALA A 133 -11.23 16.19 2.66
C ALA A 133 -10.03 16.02 1.70
N PRO A 134 -9.23 17.08 1.45
CA PRO A 134 -8.00 16.98 0.66
C PRO A 134 -7.13 15.80 1.09
N ARG A 135 -6.59 15.07 0.10
CA ARG A 135 -5.75 13.86 0.28
C ARG A 135 -6.44 12.66 0.96
N SER A 136 -7.73 12.75 1.27
CA SER A 136 -8.48 11.65 1.88
C SER A 136 -9.09 10.70 0.84
N HIS A 137 -9.09 9.41 1.15
CA HIS A 137 -9.69 8.39 0.28
C HIS A 137 -10.51 7.40 1.09
N HIS A 138 -11.56 6.86 0.46
CA HIS A 138 -12.40 5.84 1.08
C HIS A 138 -11.73 4.47 0.94
N CYS A 139 -11.44 3.83 2.07
CA CYS A 139 -10.99 2.45 2.10
C CYS A 139 -12.17 1.52 2.33
N ARG A 140 -12.48 0.65 1.35
CA ARG A 140 -13.56 -0.34 1.46
C ARG A 140 -13.35 -1.31 2.62
N LYS A 141 -12.11 -1.74 2.87
CA LYS A 141 -11.77 -2.69 3.95
C LYS A 141 -11.97 -2.07 5.34
N CYS A 142 -11.66 -0.79 5.50
CA CYS A 142 -11.93 -0.05 6.74
C CYS A 142 -13.36 0.52 6.80
N ASN A 143 -14.10 0.47 5.69
CA ASN A 143 -15.40 1.08 5.48
C ASN A 143 -15.52 2.55 5.91
N ARG A 144 -14.44 3.33 5.69
CA ARG A 144 -14.33 4.72 6.12
C ARG A 144 -13.40 5.52 5.21
N CYS A 145 -13.62 6.83 5.14
CA CYS A 145 -12.64 7.76 4.60
C CYS A 145 -11.45 7.92 5.56
N VAL A 146 -10.25 7.83 5.00
CA VAL A 146 -8.98 7.90 5.72
C VAL A 146 -8.24 9.17 5.29
N LYS A 147 -7.81 9.98 6.27
CA LYS A 147 -7.01 11.20 6.05
C LYS A 147 -5.61 10.83 5.52
N LYS A 148 -5.13 11.55 4.49
CA LYS A 148 -3.87 11.27 3.77
C LYS A 148 -3.65 9.77 3.57
N MET A 149 -4.62 9.10 2.94
CA MET A 149 -4.58 7.64 2.82
C MET A 149 -3.42 7.23 1.92
N ASP A 150 -2.54 6.37 2.44
CA ASP A 150 -1.47 5.76 1.65
C ASP A 150 -1.93 4.42 1.07
N HIS A 151 -2.14 3.43 1.94
CA HIS A 151 -2.62 2.12 1.53
C HIS A 151 -3.38 1.42 2.67
N HIS A 152 -4.07 0.34 2.33
CA HIS A 152 -4.57 -0.60 3.33
C HIS A 152 -3.55 -1.73 3.51
N CYS A 153 -3.03 -1.88 4.72
CA CYS A 153 -2.02 -2.88 5.04
C CYS A 153 -2.68 -4.05 5.80
N PRO A 154 -2.74 -5.26 5.22
CA PRO A 154 -3.30 -6.43 5.89
C PRO A 154 -2.53 -6.80 7.16
N TRP A 155 -1.22 -6.53 7.20
CA TRP A 155 -0.32 -6.88 8.30
C TRP A 155 -0.63 -6.15 9.60
N ILE A 156 -1.12 -4.91 9.54
CA ILE A 156 -1.60 -4.17 10.72
C ILE A 156 -3.14 -4.18 10.82
N ASN A 157 -3.82 -4.92 9.92
CA ASN A 157 -5.27 -4.94 9.76
C ASN A 157 -5.91 -3.53 9.76
N HIS A 158 -5.24 -2.59 9.10
CA HIS A 158 -5.67 -1.20 9.04
C HIS A 158 -5.02 -0.48 7.86
N CYS A 159 -5.59 0.67 7.48
CA CYS A 159 -4.89 1.63 6.65
C CYS A 159 -3.68 2.26 7.34
N VAL A 160 -2.68 2.58 6.53
CA VAL A 160 -1.63 3.56 6.81
C VAL A 160 -2.10 4.90 6.24
N GLY A 161 -2.07 5.94 7.05
CA GLY A 161 -2.46 7.30 6.68
C GLY A 161 -1.88 8.32 7.64
N TRP A 162 -2.45 9.53 7.65
CA TRP A 162 -1.91 10.67 8.39
C TRP A 162 -1.48 10.34 9.83
N ALA A 163 -2.35 9.68 10.61
CA ALA A 163 -2.12 9.56 12.05
C ALA A 163 -1.12 8.45 12.46
N ASN A 164 -0.87 7.45 11.60
CA ASN A 164 0.02 6.34 11.90
C ASN A 164 1.20 6.18 10.93
N HIS A 165 1.40 7.10 10.00
CA HIS A 165 2.46 6.99 8.99
C HIS A 165 3.84 6.87 9.64
N ALA A 166 4.15 7.71 10.63
CA ALA A 166 5.42 7.67 11.34
C ALA A 166 5.65 6.34 12.07
N TYR A 167 4.67 5.87 12.84
CA TYR A 167 4.73 4.59 13.54
C TYR A 167 4.95 3.43 12.56
N PHE A 168 4.26 3.44 11.42
CA PHE A 168 4.45 2.42 10.39
C PHE A 168 5.88 2.44 9.83
N THR A 169 6.43 3.61 9.54
CA THR A 169 7.80 3.72 9.01
C THR A 169 8.86 3.36 10.05
N TYR A 170 8.69 3.75 11.31
CA TYR A 170 9.59 3.35 12.39
C TYR A 170 9.52 1.84 12.67
N PHE A 171 8.35 1.23 12.57
CA PHE A 171 8.20 -0.22 12.63
C PHE A 171 9.08 -0.89 11.56
N LEU A 172 8.98 -0.45 10.30
CA LEU A 172 9.82 -1.00 9.22
C LEU A 172 11.31 -0.85 9.54
N LEU A 173 11.75 0.35 9.94
CA LEU A 173 13.15 0.63 10.26
C LEU A 173 13.70 -0.26 11.38
N PHE A 174 13.02 -0.29 12.54
CA PHE A 174 13.51 -1.04 13.69
C PHE A 174 13.40 -2.56 13.50
N SER A 175 12.39 -3.04 12.76
CA SER A 175 12.33 -4.44 12.35
C SER A 175 13.52 -4.83 11.46
N ILE A 176 13.91 -3.98 10.50
CA ILE A 176 15.07 -4.24 9.65
C ILE A 176 16.35 -4.27 10.48
N LEU A 177 16.61 -3.24 11.30
CA LEU A 177 17.83 -3.16 12.11
C LEU A 177 17.93 -4.34 13.10
N GLY A 178 16.82 -4.66 13.80
CA GLY A 178 16.76 -5.79 14.70
C GLY A 178 16.97 -7.13 13.98
N SER A 179 16.37 -7.31 12.80
CA SER A 179 16.57 -8.53 12.00
C SER A 179 17.97 -8.64 11.41
N ILE A 180 18.64 -7.54 11.03
CA ILE A 180 20.05 -7.57 10.61
C ILE A 180 20.93 -8.06 11.76
N GLN A 181 20.78 -7.47 12.95
CA GLN A 181 21.53 -7.91 14.13
C GLN A 181 21.21 -9.37 14.47
N GLY A 182 19.94 -9.76 14.43
CA GLY A 182 19.50 -11.14 14.64
C GLY A 182 20.11 -12.11 13.63
N SER A 183 20.14 -11.77 12.34
CA SER A 183 20.80 -12.58 11.32
C SER A 183 22.28 -12.78 11.61
N VAL A 184 23.01 -11.73 12.00
CA VAL A 184 24.43 -11.84 12.37
C VAL A 184 24.61 -12.80 13.55
N VAL A 185 23.84 -12.62 14.63
CA VAL A 185 23.88 -13.50 15.80
C VAL A 185 23.61 -14.94 15.42
N LEU A 186 22.51 -15.19 14.70
CA LEU A 186 22.11 -16.54 14.32
C LEU A 186 23.16 -17.19 13.42
N SER A 187 23.73 -16.47 12.46
CA SER A 187 24.78 -17.00 11.59
C SER A 187 26.07 -17.31 12.35
N CYS A 188 26.51 -16.44 13.26
CA CYS A 188 27.70 -16.68 14.07
C CYS A 188 27.50 -17.83 15.07
N SER A 189 26.35 -17.89 15.74
CA SER A 189 25.97 -19.03 16.59
C SER A 189 25.94 -20.33 15.79
N PHE A 190 25.37 -20.30 14.58
CA PHE A 190 25.28 -21.47 13.71
C PHE A 190 26.64 -21.99 13.28
N TYR A 191 27.52 -21.09 12.86
CA TYR A 191 28.91 -21.42 12.55
C TYR A 191 29.61 -22.09 13.74
N ARG A 192 29.52 -21.50 14.94
CA ARG A 192 30.20 -22.09 16.12
C ARG A 192 29.61 -23.43 16.55
N GLY A 193 28.31 -23.62 16.40
CA GLY A 193 27.65 -24.88 16.71
C GLY A 193 28.07 -26.01 15.76
N ILE A 194 28.19 -25.73 14.45
CA ILE A 194 28.66 -26.74 13.47
C ILE A 194 30.12 -27.10 13.70
N TYR A 195 30.97 -26.12 13.95
CA TYR A 195 32.41 -26.34 14.17
C TYR A 195 32.75 -26.80 15.59
N ARG A 196 31.75 -27.10 16.43
CA ARG A 196 31.96 -27.48 17.83
C ARG A 196 32.89 -28.68 18.00
N TYR A 197 32.70 -29.74 17.21
CA TYR A 197 33.55 -30.93 17.28
C TYR A 197 35.01 -30.60 16.94
N TYR A 198 35.22 -29.81 15.88
CA TYR A 198 36.53 -29.33 15.47
C TYR A 198 37.23 -28.55 16.59
N TYR A 199 36.52 -27.64 17.26
CA TYR A 199 37.10 -26.87 18.37
C TYR A 199 37.52 -27.75 19.55
N LEU A 200 36.75 -28.79 19.87
CA LEU A 200 37.09 -29.71 20.96
C LEU A 200 38.33 -30.56 20.63
N THR A 201 38.46 -31.04 19.39
CA THR A 201 39.60 -31.89 18.98
C THR A 201 40.91 -31.12 18.84
N HIS A 202 40.87 -29.80 18.64
CA HIS A 202 42.05 -28.95 18.46
C HIS A 202 42.40 -28.13 19.71
N GLY A 203 41.85 -28.47 20.88
CA GLY A 203 42.17 -27.78 22.15
C GLY A 203 41.55 -26.38 22.28
N LEU A 204 40.62 -25.99 21.40
CA LEU A 204 39.94 -24.69 21.40
C LEU A 204 38.59 -24.76 22.14
N ALA A 205 38.54 -25.43 23.29
CA ALA A 205 37.29 -25.70 24.02
C ALA A 205 36.52 -24.42 24.40
N HIS A 206 37.21 -23.30 24.66
CA HIS A 206 36.59 -21.99 24.91
C HIS A 206 35.76 -21.48 23.72
N LEU A 207 36.01 -21.98 22.50
CA LEU A 207 35.21 -21.65 21.31
C LEU A 207 33.95 -22.52 21.15
N ALA A 208 33.93 -23.70 21.77
CA ALA A 208 32.89 -24.73 21.67
C ALA A 208 31.66 -24.48 22.57
N SER A 209 31.28 -23.21 22.76
CA SER A 209 30.22 -22.78 23.70
C SER A 209 28.80 -23.05 23.21
N VAL A 210 28.57 -23.06 21.89
CA VAL A 210 27.24 -23.30 21.31
C VAL A 210 26.96 -24.79 21.24
N GLN A 211 25.93 -25.25 21.95
CA GLN A 211 25.52 -26.65 21.97
C GLN A 211 24.25 -26.83 21.16
N PHE A 212 24.29 -27.75 20.19
CA PHE A 212 23.15 -28.03 19.35
C PHE A 212 22.40 -29.29 19.76
N THR A 213 21.11 -29.11 20.03
CA THR A 213 20.08 -30.14 19.93
C THR A 213 19.41 -30.08 18.56
N VAL A 214 18.72 -31.16 18.15
CA VAL A 214 17.94 -31.19 16.90
C VAL A 214 16.95 -30.01 16.85
N GLY A 215 16.25 -29.73 17.96
CA GLY A 215 15.32 -28.60 18.05
C GLY A 215 16.00 -27.25 17.88
N SER A 216 17.16 -27.03 18.53
CA SER A 216 17.90 -25.77 18.41
C SER A 216 18.42 -25.51 16.99
N ILE A 217 18.83 -26.55 16.25
CA ILE A 217 19.24 -26.43 14.85
C ILE A 217 18.06 -25.98 14.00
N ILE A 218 16.90 -26.65 14.12
CA ILE A 218 15.69 -26.32 13.37
C ILE A 218 15.27 -24.88 13.65
N MET A 219 15.23 -24.49 14.92
CA MET A 219 14.86 -23.13 15.32
C MET A 219 15.87 -22.09 14.80
N CYS A 220 17.17 -22.38 14.85
CA CYS A 220 18.20 -21.48 14.33
C CYS A 220 18.04 -21.25 12.82
N ILE A 221 17.86 -22.32 12.04
CA ILE A 221 17.66 -22.24 10.58
C ILE A 221 16.38 -21.46 10.26
N LEU A 222 15.26 -21.79 10.92
CA LEU A 222 13.99 -21.10 10.74
C LEU A 222 14.10 -19.62 11.11
N GLY A 223 14.66 -19.31 12.27
CA GLY A 223 14.85 -17.95 12.75
C GLY A 223 15.74 -17.12 11.81
N MET A 224 16.81 -17.73 11.28
CA MET A 224 17.72 -17.09 10.33
C MET A 224 17.02 -16.80 9.00
N GLY A 225 16.27 -17.77 8.47
CA GLY A 225 15.48 -17.61 7.25
C GLY A 225 14.41 -16.53 7.39
N LEU A 226 13.69 -16.50 8.53
CA LEU A 226 12.71 -15.45 8.83
C LEU A 226 13.38 -14.07 8.95
N ALA A 227 14.51 -13.96 9.64
CA ALA A 227 15.23 -12.69 9.80
C ALA A 227 15.71 -12.15 8.45
N ILE A 228 16.32 -12.99 7.61
CA ILE A 228 16.75 -12.59 6.26
C ILE A 228 15.55 -12.20 5.39
N GLY A 229 14.47 -12.97 5.44
CA GLY A 229 13.23 -12.67 4.70
C GLY A 229 12.62 -11.33 5.12
N VAL A 230 12.63 -11.01 6.41
CA VAL A 230 12.20 -9.71 6.94
C VAL A 230 13.11 -8.59 6.43
N VAL A 231 14.44 -8.76 6.45
CA VAL A 231 15.38 -7.76 5.94
C VAL A 231 15.09 -7.47 4.47
N ILE A 232 14.98 -8.49 3.62
CA ILE A 232 14.74 -8.30 2.18
C ILE A 232 13.37 -7.65 1.94
N GLY A 233 12.30 -8.24 2.50
CA GLY A 233 10.93 -7.81 2.27
C GLY A 233 10.65 -6.40 2.79
N LEU A 234 11.05 -6.11 4.03
CA LEU A 234 10.79 -4.81 4.64
C LEU A 234 11.72 -3.72 4.12
N SER A 235 12.95 -4.03 3.68
CA SER A 235 13.83 -3.01 3.08
C SER A 235 13.25 -2.45 1.79
N MET A 236 12.65 -3.29 0.94
CA MET A 236 11.95 -2.81 -0.26
C MET A 236 10.76 -1.90 0.10
N LEU A 237 9.98 -2.29 1.11
CA LEU A 237 8.84 -1.49 1.60
C LEU A 237 9.31 -0.16 2.21
N LEU A 238 10.37 -0.17 3.02
CA LEU A 238 10.94 1.04 3.62
C LEU A 238 11.47 1.98 2.55
N TYR A 239 12.16 1.46 1.53
CA TYR A 239 12.63 2.26 0.40
C TYR A 239 11.47 2.98 -0.31
N ILE A 240 10.38 2.26 -0.60
CA ILE A 240 9.19 2.85 -1.22
C ILE A 240 8.60 3.94 -0.32
N GLN A 241 8.42 3.66 0.97
CA GLN A 241 7.86 4.63 1.93
C GLN A 241 8.75 5.87 2.10
N LEU A 242 10.06 5.72 2.21
CA LEU A 242 10.97 6.87 2.30
C LEU A 242 10.93 7.71 1.02
N LYS A 243 10.88 7.07 -0.15
CA LYS A 243 10.76 7.78 -1.42
C LYS A 243 9.46 8.61 -1.49
N THR A 244 8.33 8.02 -1.08
CA THR A 244 7.03 8.73 -1.10
C THR A 244 6.98 9.83 -0.04
N ILE A 245 7.59 9.63 1.13
CA ILE A 245 7.70 10.67 2.16
C ILE A 245 8.58 11.83 1.67
N VAL A 246 9.71 11.56 1.01
CA VAL A 246 10.62 12.60 0.50
C VAL A 246 9.96 13.47 -0.56
N SER A 247 9.08 12.91 -1.40
CA SER A 247 8.28 13.68 -2.38
C SER A 247 6.92 14.16 -1.82
N ASN A 248 6.65 13.92 -0.54
CA ASN A 248 5.35 14.13 0.13
C ASN A 248 4.15 13.59 -0.64
N GLN A 249 4.31 12.51 -1.40
CA GLN A 249 3.23 11.84 -2.10
C GLN A 249 2.76 10.62 -1.32
N THR A 250 1.49 10.25 -1.48
CA THR A 250 1.02 8.91 -1.12
C THR A 250 1.06 7.99 -2.33
N GLY A 251 0.99 6.68 -2.10
CA GLY A 251 0.87 5.69 -3.18
C GLY A 251 -0.32 5.97 -4.11
N ILE A 252 -1.42 6.53 -3.59
CA ILE A 252 -2.59 6.92 -4.40
C ILE A 252 -2.27 8.16 -5.23
N GLU A 253 -1.60 9.14 -4.64
CA GLU A 253 -1.27 10.42 -5.27
C GLU A 253 -0.29 10.25 -6.44
N ILE A 254 0.69 9.35 -6.33
CA ILE A 254 1.60 9.03 -7.45
C ILE A 254 0.82 8.70 -8.73
N TRP A 255 -0.22 7.86 -8.62
CA TRP A 255 -1.06 7.49 -9.77
C TRP A 255 -1.93 8.64 -10.30
N ILE A 256 -2.23 9.63 -9.47
CA ILE A 256 -3.00 10.82 -9.88
C ILE A 256 -2.07 11.76 -10.65
N VAL A 257 -0.86 11.98 -10.13
CA VAL A 257 0.18 12.80 -10.77
C VAL A 257 0.59 12.20 -12.11
N GLU A 258 0.84 10.88 -12.18
CA GLU A 258 1.21 10.22 -13.44
C GLU A 258 0.14 10.39 -14.52
N LYS A 259 -1.15 10.33 -14.15
CA LYS A 259 -2.25 10.60 -15.08
C LYS A 259 -2.33 12.07 -15.49
N ALA A 260 -2.12 12.99 -14.56
CA ALA A 260 -2.13 14.42 -14.82
C ALA A 260 -1.04 14.79 -15.85
N LEU A 261 0.15 14.21 -15.69
CA LEU A 261 1.28 14.37 -16.63
C LEU A 261 0.97 13.73 -17.99
N TYR A 262 0.40 12.53 -18.03
CA TYR A 262 0.04 11.87 -19.29
C TYR A 262 -1.03 12.64 -20.08
N ARG A 263 -2.02 13.23 -19.40
CA ARG A 263 -3.05 14.09 -20.02
C ARG A 263 -2.43 15.27 -20.75
N ARG A 264 -1.52 15.98 -20.09
CA ARG A 264 -0.79 17.14 -20.64
C ARG A 264 0.19 16.76 -21.74
N TYR A 265 0.85 15.60 -21.62
CA TYR A 265 1.68 15.08 -22.71
C TYR A 265 0.86 14.85 -24.00
N ARG A 266 -0.40 14.42 -23.88
CA ARG A 266 -1.31 14.23 -25.01
C ARG A 266 -1.92 15.56 -25.49
N SER A 267 -2.19 16.47 -24.57
CA SER A 267 -2.81 17.77 -24.83
C SER A 267 -1.74 18.87 -24.81
N GLN A 268 -1.20 19.24 -25.98
CA GLN A 268 -0.16 20.26 -26.11
C GLN A 268 -0.60 21.68 -25.67
N THR A 269 -1.85 21.85 -25.25
CA THR A 269 -2.47 23.13 -24.86
C THR A 269 -2.65 23.30 -23.36
N GLU A 270 -2.41 22.27 -22.54
CA GLU A 270 -2.58 22.36 -21.08
C GLU A 270 -1.29 22.79 -20.37
N GLU A 271 -1.40 23.71 -19.41
CA GLU A 271 -0.29 24.15 -18.55
C GLU A 271 0.36 22.98 -17.78
N PRO A 272 1.68 23.04 -17.49
CA PRO A 272 2.38 22.01 -16.71
C PRO A 272 1.71 21.72 -15.36
N TYR A 273 1.59 20.44 -15.00
CA TYR A 273 1.01 20.05 -13.72
C TYR A 273 2.02 20.28 -12.58
N VAL A 274 1.67 21.14 -11.64
CA VAL A 274 2.44 21.35 -10.41
C VAL A 274 1.80 20.54 -9.27
N TYR A 275 2.59 19.69 -8.61
CA TYR A 275 2.11 18.92 -7.46
C TYR A 275 2.10 19.80 -6.20
N PRO A 276 0.96 19.95 -5.51
CA PRO A 276 0.80 21.02 -4.53
C PRO A 276 1.53 20.80 -3.20
N TYR A 277 1.89 19.56 -2.84
CA TYR A 277 2.34 19.23 -1.48
C TYR A 277 3.85 19.01 -1.34
N ASP A 278 4.64 19.10 -2.41
CA ASP A 278 6.09 18.94 -2.35
C ASP A 278 6.77 20.25 -1.91
N LEU A 279 7.08 20.37 -0.62
CA LEU A 279 7.68 21.56 0.00
C LEU A 279 9.22 21.48 0.11
N GLY A 280 9.82 20.52 -0.61
CA GLY A 280 11.23 20.16 -0.48
C GLY A 280 11.47 19.09 0.59
N TRP A 281 12.47 18.24 0.33
CA TRP A 281 12.69 16.98 1.05
C TRP A 281 12.77 17.12 2.59
N ARG A 282 13.40 18.18 3.11
CA ARG A 282 13.50 18.43 4.56
C ARG A 282 12.15 18.77 5.19
N SER A 283 11.36 19.59 4.50
CA SER A 283 10.03 19.99 4.96
C SER A 283 9.06 18.83 4.87
N ASN A 284 9.18 18.02 3.81
CA ASN A 284 8.38 16.83 3.59
C ASN A 284 8.64 15.75 4.66
N LEU A 285 9.92 15.48 4.98
CA LEU A 285 10.28 14.60 6.09
C LEU A 285 9.69 15.09 7.41
N ARG A 286 9.78 16.40 7.68
CA ARG A 286 9.23 17.02 8.90
C ARG A 286 7.71 16.95 9.03
N GLN A 287 6.98 16.70 7.93
CA GLN A 287 5.53 16.44 8.00
C GLN A 287 5.20 15.06 8.57
N VAL A 288 6.13 14.10 8.49
CA VAL A 288 5.93 12.72 8.97
C VAL A 288 6.70 12.48 10.25
N PHE A 289 7.96 12.90 10.31
CA PHE A 289 8.85 12.74 11.46
C PHE A 289 9.07 14.09 12.12
N ASN A 290 8.76 14.20 13.41
CA ASN A 290 9.12 15.37 14.20
C ASN A 290 9.62 14.96 15.58
N ASP A 291 10.29 15.90 16.23
CA ASP A 291 10.98 15.69 17.50
C ASP A 291 10.02 15.31 18.64
N GLU A 292 8.74 15.66 18.50
CA GLU A 292 7.69 15.37 19.46
C GLU A 292 7.02 14.00 19.23
N CYS A 293 7.36 13.31 18.12
CA CYS A 293 6.69 12.09 17.66
C CYS A 293 5.16 12.24 17.55
N GLN A 294 4.69 13.45 17.19
CA GLN A 294 3.27 13.78 17.03
C GLN A 294 2.91 13.92 15.56
N THR A 295 1.62 13.90 15.25
CA THR A 295 1.14 14.15 13.88
C THR A 295 1.02 15.66 13.67
N ARG A 296 1.61 16.20 12.60
CA ARG A 296 1.47 17.64 12.28
C ARG A 296 0.13 17.94 11.59
N GLY A 297 -0.47 19.06 11.96
CA GLY A 297 -1.73 19.55 11.40
C GLY A 297 -2.95 18.77 11.89
N ASP A 298 -4.09 18.94 11.21
CA ASP A 298 -5.35 18.26 11.51
C ASP A 298 -5.64 17.08 10.56
N GLY A 299 -4.77 16.88 9.57
CA GLY A 299 -4.89 15.90 8.50
C GLY A 299 -5.97 16.23 7.46
N ILE A 300 -6.43 17.48 7.42
CA ILE A 300 -7.44 18.00 6.49
C ILE A 300 -6.82 19.15 5.68
N GLU A 301 -6.23 20.13 6.37
CA GLU A 301 -5.52 21.25 5.77
C GLU A 301 -4.02 20.97 5.69
N TRP A 302 -3.40 21.33 4.58
CA TRP A 302 -2.00 21.01 4.30
C TRP A 302 -1.24 22.23 3.79
N PRO A 303 0.02 22.44 4.19
CA PRO A 303 0.86 23.43 3.54
C PRO A 303 1.04 23.07 2.05
N VAL A 304 0.89 24.07 1.18
CA VAL A 304 0.99 23.93 -0.29
C VAL A 304 2.05 24.86 -0.85
N VAL A 305 2.59 24.50 -2.02
CA VAL A 305 3.52 25.36 -2.78
C VAL A 305 2.81 26.60 -3.33
N GLU A 306 3.59 27.66 -3.57
CA GLU A 306 3.09 28.90 -4.16
C GLU A 306 2.41 28.65 -5.52
N GLY A 307 1.30 29.33 -5.78
CA GLY A 307 0.47 29.13 -6.98
C GLY A 307 -0.50 27.95 -6.90
N CYS A 308 -0.43 27.11 -5.86
CA CYS A 308 -1.41 26.06 -5.59
C CYS A 308 -2.35 26.43 -4.43
N ASN A 309 -3.49 25.73 -4.34
CA ASN A 309 -4.40 25.79 -3.21
C ASN A 309 -4.69 24.39 -2.65
N GLN A 310 -5.47 24.29 -1.56
CA GLN A 310 -5.82 23.02 -0.89
C GLN A 310 -6.48 22.00 -1.83
N TYR A 311 -7.13 22.49 -2.89
CA TYR A 311 -7.96 21.71 -3.77
C TYR A 311 -7.32 21.42 -5.13
N SER A 312 -6.11 21.93 -5.43
CA SER A 312 -5.45 21.74 -6.73
C SER A 312 -5.37 20.27 -7.15
N LEU A 313 -5.02 19.37 -6.21
CA LEU A 313 -5.01 17.93 -6.47
C LEU A 313 -6.42 17.34 -6.61
N THR A 314 -7.41 17.79 -5.82
CA THR A 314 -8.77 17.25 -5.87
C THR A 314 -9.51 17.68 -7.14
N CYS A 315 -9.30 18.92 -7.59
CA CYS A 315 -9.80 19.43 -8.88
C CYS A 315 -9.23 18.62 -10.05
N GLU A 316 -7.93 18.36 -10.07
CA GLU A 316 -7.31 17.48 -11.08
C GLU A 316 -7.94 16.07 -11.05
N GLN A 317 -8.18 15.50 -9.86
CA GLN A 317 -8.88 14.21 -9.75
C GLN A 317 -10.34 14.25 -10.24
N LEU A 318 -11.05 15.37 -10.03
CA LEU A 318 -12.42 15.55 -10.53
C LEU A 318 -12.44 15.57 -12.06
N ALA A 319 -11.54 16.35 -12.68
CA ALA A 319 -11.37 16.40 -14.14
C ALA A 319 -11.02 15.00 -14.71
N GLN A 320 -10.10 14.27 -14.09
CA GLN A 320 -9.75 12.89 -14.49
C GLN A 320 -10.96 11.93 -14.41
N LYS A 321 -11.85 12.14 -13.45
CA LYS A 321 -13.08 11.33 -13.31
C LYS A 321 -14.13 11.73 -14.34
N GLU A 322 -14.25 13.01 -14.65
CA GLU A 322 -15.14 13.50 -15.70
C GLU A 322 -14.74 12.94 -17.07
N GLU A 323 -13.45 13.02 -17.43
CA GLU A 323 -12.93 12.41 -18.66
C GLU A 323 -13.18 10.89 -18.67
N LYS A 324 -13.06 10.23 -17.52
CA LYS A 324 -13.40 8.81 -17.38
C LYS A 324 -14.89 8.54 -17.58
N ARG A 325 -15.78 9.42 -17.10
CA ARG A 325 -17.23 9.32 -17.32
C ARG A 325 -17.57 9.54 -18.79
N ALA A 326 -16.98 10.54 -19.43
CA ALA A 326 -17.16 10.81 -20.86
C ALA A 326 -16.73 9.64 -21.76
N ARG A 327 -15.68 8.90 -21.37
CA ARG A 327 -15.22 7.69 -22.08
C ARG A 327 -15.97 6.41 -21.69
N THR A 328 -16.90 6.49 -20.75
CA THR A 328 -17.68 5.32 -20.33
C THR A 328 -18.65 4.96 -21.44
N ARG A 329 -18.63 3.70 -21.88
CA ARG A 329 -19.51 3.22 -22.95
C ARG A 329 -20.45 2.16 -22.40
N THR A 330 -21.67 2.13 -22.92
CA THR A 330 -22.70 1.18 -22.50
C THR A 330 -22.63 -0.08 -23.35
N TYR A 331 -22.69 -1.23 -22.69
CA TYR A 331 -22.66 -2.54 -23.31
C TYR A 331 -23.86 -3.36 -22.86
N LYS A 332 -24.42 -4.16 -23.77
CA LYS A 332 -25.43 -5.17 -23.47
C LYS A 332 -24.78 -6.55 -23.42
N CYS A 333 -25.07 -7.29 -22.36
CA CYS A 333 -24.67 -8.67 -22.21
C CYS A 333 -25.47 -9.58 -23.14
N ILE A 334 -24.79 -10.45 -23.88
CA ILE A 334 -25.41 -11.44 -24.79
C ILE A 334 -25.16 -12.88 -24.36
N ALA A 335 -24.21 -13.11 -23.44
CA ALA A 335 -23.85 -14.44 -22.99
C ALA A 335 -23.66 -14.49 -21.47
N ASN A 336 -24.00 -15.62 -20.86
CA ASN A 336 -23.83 -15.81 -19.42
C ASN A 336 -22.35 -15.69 -19.00
N VAL A 337 -22.09 -14.86 -17.98
CA VAL A 337 -20.76 -14.71 -17.36
C VAL A 337 -20.83 -15.24 -15.94
N SER A 338 -20.07 -16.30 -15.65
CA SER A 338 -20.12 -16.99 -14.36
C SER A 338 -19.56 -16.19 -13.18
N GLY A 339 -18.64 -15.26 -13.45
CA GLY A 339 -17.86 -14.53 -12.44
C GLY A 339 -16.65 -15.31 -11.91
N ARG A 340 -16.26 -16.43 -12.53
CA ARG A 340 -15.06 -17.19 -12.15
C ARG A 340 -13.77 -16.48 -12.59
N TRP A 341 -12.68 -16.72 -11.86
CA TRP A 341 -11.36 -16.16 -12.18
C TRP A 341 -10.82 -16.64 -13.53
N LEU A 342 -10.95 -17.94 -13.82
CA LEU A 342 -10.49 -18.56 -15.05
C LEU A 342 -11.66 -19.29 -15.74
N PRO A 343 -12.36 -18.63 -16.69
CA PRO A 343 -13.51 -19.20 -17.35
C PRO A 343 -13.14 -20.13 -18.53
N ILE A 344 -12.20 -21.08 -18.33
CA ILE A 344 -11.57 -21.90 -19.39
C ILE A 344 -12.59 -22.58 -20.29
N PHE A 345 -13.53 -23.31 -19.69
CA PHE A 345 -14.54 -24.08 -20.43
C PHE A 345 -15.63 -23.22 -21.08
N SER A 346 -15.83 -21.99 -20.60
CA SER A 346 -16.90 -21.12 -21.09
C SER A 346 -16.42 -20.05 -22.09
N GLN A 347 -15.16 -19.64 -22.02
CA GLN A 347 -14.65 -18.44 -22.72
C GLN A 347 -13.31 -18.69 -23.44
N GLY A 348 -12.79 -19.92 -23.38
CA GLY A 348 -11.60 -20.36 -24.09
C GLY A 348 -10.28 -19.87 -23.49
N TRP A 349 -9.20 -20.48 -23.99
CA TRP A 349 -7.85 -20.30 -23.50
C TRP A 349 -7.34 -18.85 -23.52
N ARG A 350 -7.56 -18.13 -24.64
CA ARG A 350 -7.05 -16.75 -24.82
C ARG A 350 -7.58 -15.76 -23.75
N VAL A 351 -8.80 -15.94 -23.27
CA VAL A 351 -9.37 -15.12 -22.19
C VAL A 351 -8.70 -15.44 -20.85
N CYS A 352 -8.38 -16.70 -20.61
CA CYS A 352 -7.82 -17.17 -19.35
C CYS A 352 -6.36 -16.73 -19.18
N VAL A 353 -5.53 -16.84 -20.22
CA VAL A 353 -4.13 -16.39 -20.17
C VAL A 353 -3.96 -14.88 -20.14
N SER A 354 -5.03 -14.12 -20.41
CA SER A 354 -5.03 -12.65 -20.38
C SER A 354 -5.87 -12.08 -19.23
N ALA A 355 -6.18 -12.91 -18.23
CA ALA A 355 -6.94 -12.50 -17.05
C ALA A 355 -6.20 -11.37 -16.29
N PRO A 356 -6.88 -10.29 -15.91
CA PRO A 356 -6.25 -9.22 -15.13
C PRO A 356 -5.80 -9.71 -13.74
N CYS A 357 -4.49 -9.79 -13.49
CA CYS A 357 -3.95 -10.08 -12.16
C CYS A 357 -4.15 -8.89 -11.20
N THR A 358 -5.39 -8.72 -10.75
CA THR A 358 -5.82 -7.65 -9.84
C THR A 358 -6.79 -8.22 -8.82
N ASP A 359 -6.82 -7.65 -7.61
CA ASP A 359 -7.78 -8.00 -6.54
C ASP A 359 -9.22 -7.53 -6.84
N GLU A 360 -9.46 -6.93 -8.00
CA GLU A 360 -10.77 -6.42 -8.37
C GLU A 360 -11.76 -7.59 -8.62
N PRO A 361 -13.01 -7.49 -8.18
CA PRO A 361 -13.98 -8.58 -8.33
C PRO A 361 -14.29 -8.95 -9.79
N ARG A 362 -14.80 -10.16 -10.00
CA ARG A 362 -15.35 -10.62 -11.28
C ARG A 362 -16.86 -10.58 -11.21
N ILE A 363 -17.48 -9.93 -12.19
CA ILE A 363 -18.92 -9.71 -12.18
C ILE A 363 -19.63 -10.91 -12.82
N ARG A 364 -20.80 -11.25 -12.27
CA ARG A 364 -21.72 -12.24 -12.85
C ARG A 364 -22.77 -11.50 -13.68
N LEU A 365 -22.89 -11.88 -14.94
CA LEU A 365 -23.81 -11.24 -15.91
C LEU A 365 -24.70 -12.30 -16.57
N GLN A 366 -25.93 -11.90 -16.88
CA GLN A 366 -26.88 -12.67 -17.68
C GLN A 366 -27.17 -11.94 -19.00
N PRO A 367 -27.56 -12.64 -20.08
CA PRO A 367 -28.03 -12.01 -21.30
C PRO A 367 -29.12 -10.96 -21.00
N GLY A 368 -29.01 -9.80 -21.62
CA GLY A 368 -29.88 -8.65 -21.39
C GLY A 368 -29.37 -7.64 -20.36
N ASP A 369 -28.41 -8.00 -19.51
CA ASP A 369 -27.84 -7.05 -18.53
C ASP A 369 -27.16 -5.87 -19.25
N ILE A 370 -27.41 -4.66 -18.76
CA ILE A 370 -26.76 -3.42 -19.24
C ILE A 370 -25.58 -3.10 -18.33
N ILE A 371 -24.43 -2.79 -18.93
CA ILE A 371 -23.17 -2.56 -18.23
C ILE A 371 -22.53 -1.26 -18.71
N ARG A 372 -22.23 -0.37 -17.77
CA ARG A 372 -21.41 0.83 -18.02
C ARG A 372 -19.94 0.48 -17.88
N VAL A 373 -19.23 0.43 -19.01
CA VAL A 373 -17.84 -0.03 -19.09
C VAL A 373 -16.88 1.15 -18.99
N THR A 374 -15.94 1.06 -18.05
CA THR A 374 -15.02 2.14 -17.70
C THR A 374 -13.55 1.82 -17.98
N ARG A 375 -13.19 0.55 -18.18
CA ARG A 375 -11.82 0.14 -18.56
C ARG A 375 -11.86 -0.94 -19.62
N PHE A 376 -10.92 -0.84 -20.54
CA PHE A 376 -10.85 -1.70 -21.72
C PHE A 376 -9.49 -2.42 -21.74
N ARG A 377 -9.53 -3.74 -21.89
CA ARG A 377 -8.40 -4.57 -22.28
C ARG A 377 -8.80 -5.38 -23.52
N ARG A 378 -7.81 -5.99 -24.17
CA ARG A 378 -8.00 -6.78 -25.40
C ARG A 378 -9.11 -7.84 -25.26
N HIS A 379 -9.11 -8.59 -24.15
CA HIS A 379 -10.06 -9.69 -23.91
C HIS A 379 -10.98 -9.48 -22.70
N TRP A 380 -10.75 -8.42 -21.92
CA TRP A 380 -11.46 -8.17 -20.66
C TRP A 380 -11.95 -6.72 -20.58
N LEU A 381 -13.14 -6.52 -20.05
CA LEU A 381 -13.74 -5.22 -19.78
C LEU A 381 -14.04 -5.10 -18.29
N PHE A 382 -13.96 -3.89 -17.76
CA PHE A 382 -14.34 -3.59 -16.38
C PHE A 382 -15.47 -2.59 -16.35
N GLY A 383 -16.58 -2.98 -15.73
CA GLY A 383 -17.80 -2.18 -15.73
C GLY A 383 -18.68 -2.46 -14.54
N GLU A 384 -19.72 -1.64 -14.45
CA GLU A 384 -20.76 -1.70 -13.42
C GLU A 384 -22.08 -2.04 -14.08
N ARG A 385 -22.77 -3.06 -13.57
CA ARG A 385 -24.09 -3.46 -14.06
C ARG A 385 -25.12 -2.46 -13.56
N GLU A 386 -25.96 -1.97 -14.46
CA GLU A 386 -27.12 -1.16 -14.10
C GLU A 386 -28.15 -2.03 -13.37
N VAL A 387 -28.60 -1.54 -12.22
CA VAL A 387 -29.67 -2.16 -11.45
C VAL A 387 -30.90 -1.30 -11.67
N SER A 388 -31.85 -1.74 -12.49
CA SER A 388 -33.11 -1.03 -12.69
C SER A 388 -33.97 -1.11 -11.43
N ASP A 389 -34.63 0.00 -11.06
CA ASP A 389 -35.46 0.12 -9.84
C ASP A 389 -36.62 -0.90 -9.81
N THR A 390 -37.08 -1.36 -10.98
CA THR A 390 -38.09 -2.43 -11.10
C THR A 390 -37.59 -3.80 -10.61
N LEU A 391 -36.28 -4.06 -10.64
CA LEU A 391 -35.68 -5.31 -10.11
C LEU A 391 -35.39 -5.24 -8.61
N GLN A 392 -35.33 -4.06 -8.00
CA GLN A 392 -35.19 -3.90 -6.53
C GLN A 392 -36.42 -4.40 -5.77
N LYS A 393 -37.62 -4.37 -6.39
CA LYS A 393 -38.87 -4.90 -5.82
C LYS A 393 -38.96 -6.44 -5.82
N ARG A 394 -38.08 -7.15 -6.55
CA ARG A 394 -38.00 -8.62 -6.48
C ARG A 394 -37.12 -9.04 -5.30
N LYS A 395 -37.69 -9.82 -4.38
CA LYS A 395 -37.15 -10.27 -3.07
C LYS A 395 -35.79 -11.01 -3.06
N SER A 396 -35.00 -11.02 -4.13
CA SER A 396 -33.63 -11.56 -4.09
C SER A 396 -32.63 -10.69 -4.87
N PRO A 397 -31.78 -9.89 -4.19
CA PRO A 397 -30.66 -9.24 -4.87
C PRO A 397 -29.77 -10.31 -5.49
N ARG A 398 -29.51 -10.22 -6.80
CA ARG A 398 -28.65 -11.17 -7.52
C ARG A 398 -27.30 -11.29 -6.79
N ARG A 399 -26.94 -12.49 -6.33
CA ARG A 399 -25.68 -12.76 -5.63
C ARG A 399 -24.47 -12.36 -6.49
N GLY A 400 -23.59 -11.54 -5.91
CA GLY A 400 -22.30 -11.17 -6.49
C GLY A 400 -22.05 -9.65 -6.53
N PRO A 401 -20.83 -9.25 -6.90
CA PRO A 401 -20.44 -7.84 -6.96
C PRO A 401 -21.13 -7.13 -8.15
N ILE A 402 -21.65 -5.92 -7.92
CA ILE A 402 -22.33 -5.08 -8.94
C ILE A 402 -21.34 -4.55 -9.99
N ARG A 403 -20.05 -4.52 -9.64
CA ARG A 403 -18.97 -4.03 -10.48
C ARG A 403 -17.85 -5.05 -10.54
N GLY A 404 -17.24 -5.26 -11.70
CA GLY A 404 -16.15 -6.21 -11.84
C GLY A 404 -15.63 -6.40 -13.25
N TRP A 405 -14.61 -7.26 -13.38
CA TRP A 405 -14.07 -7.70 -14.66
C TRP A 405 -14.94 -8.77 -15.29
N PHE A 406 -15.10 -8.72 -16.62
CA PHE A 406 -15.78 -9.73 -17.41
C PHE A 406 -15.18 -9.83 -18.83
N PRO A 407 -15.36 -10.97 -19.53
CA PRO A 407 -14.83 -11.16 -20.88
C PRO A 407 -15.50 -10.26 -21.90
N ARG A 408 -14.71 -9.62 -22.77
CA ARG A 408 -15.20 -8.71 -23.82
C ARG A 408 -16.16 -9.37 -24.80
N ARG A 409 -15.98 -10.67 -25.09
CA ARG A 409 -16.80 -11.41 -26.06
C ARG A 409 -18.25 -11.66 -25.61
N CYS A 410 -18.53 -11.49 -24.32
CA CYS A 410 -19.87 -11.73 -23.76
C CYS A 410 -20.79 -10.53 -23.91
N VAL A 411 -20.30 -9.43 -24.48
CA VAL A 411 -21.03 -8.18 -24.58
C VAL A 411 -20.90 -7.56 -25.96
N VAL A 412 -21.90 -6.76 -26.32
CA VAL A 412 -21.93 -5.91 -27.53
C VAL A 412 -22.16 -4.47 -27.11
N GLY A 413 -21.48 -3.54 -27.76
CA GLY A 413 -21.63 -2.11 -27.48
C GLY A 413 -22.99 -1.63 -27.93
N LEU A 414 -23.67 -0.84 -27.11
CA LEU A 414 -24.84 -0.09 -27.54
C LEU A 414 -24.33 1.24 -28.11
N SER A 415 -24.60 1.50 -29.39
CA SER A 415 -24.44 2.84 -29.95
C SER A 415 -25.41 3.78 -29.23
N GLU A 416 -24.93 4.95 -28.81
CA GLU A 416 -25.78 6.02 -28.29
C GLU A 416 -26.75 6.41 -29.41
N VAL A 417 -28.03 6.04 -29.26
CA VAL A 417 -29.09 6.60 -30.09
C VAL A 417 -29.28 8.03 -29.59
N PRO A 418 -29.17 9.06 -30.43
CA PRO A 418 -29.48 10.43 -30.01
C PRO A 418 -30.91 10.47 -29.49
N ASP A 419 -31.11 10.97 -28.27
CA ASP A 419 -32.43 11.25 -27.73
C ASP A 419 -33.05 12.42 -28.51
N SER A 420 -33.69 12.13 -29.65
CA SER A 420 -34.82 12.86 -30.24
C SER A 420 -35.09 12.38 -31.67
N ALA A 421 -36.22 11.73 -31.90
CA ALA A 421 -37.06 11.96 -33.09
C ALA A 421 -38.35 11.15 -32.92
N ASP A 422 -39.37 11.86 -32.51
CA ASP A 422 -40.77 11.50 -32.74
C ASP A 422 -41.05 11.47 -34.26
N SER A 423 -42.00 10.62 -34.66
CA SER A 423 -42.72 10.58 -35.96
C SER A 423 -42.03 10.15 -37.28
N SER A 424 -42.66 9.10 -37.85
CA SER A 424 -43.04 8.83 -39.26
C SER A 424 -42.01 8.53 -40.36
N GLU A 425 -42.22 7.35 -40.97
CA GLU A 425 -42.08 6.93 -42.38
C GLU A 425 -41.58 7.97 -43.40
N ASP A 426 -40.52 7.67 -44.17
CA ASP A 426 -40.63 7.00 -45.49
C ASP A 426 -39.22 6.84 -46.14
N SER A 427 -39.07 5.91 -47.07
CA SER A 427 -37.86 5.66 -47.90
C SER A 427 -38.17 5.95 -49.39
N PRO A 428 -37.26 5.81 -50.38
CA PRO A 428 -35.80 5.99 -50.47
C PRO A 428 -35.38 6.84 -51.72
N LYS A 429 -34.09 7.21 -51.84
CA LYS A 429 -33.30 7.15 -53.11
C LYS A 429 -31.85 7.62 -52.90
N GLY A 430 -30.92 6.94 -53.59
CA GLY A 430 -29.49 6.95 -53.28
C GLY A 430 -28.63 7.96 -54.03
N LYS A 431 -27.31 7.85 -53.81
CA LYS A 431 -26.23 7.89 -54.81
C LYS A 431 -24.86 7.78 -54.11
N ALA A 432 -23.95 7.11 -54.79
CA ALA A 432 -22.60 6.76 -54.35
C ALA A 432 -21.61 7.95 -54.38
N ALA A 433 -20.60 7.87 -53.51
CA ALA A 433 -19.14 8.15 -53.65
C ALA A 433 -18.65 9.17 -54.73
N PRO A 434 -17.55 9.94 -54.51
CA PRO A 434 -16.24 9.33 -54.26
C PRO A 434 -15.22 10.10 -53.39
N ALA A 435 -14.14 9.37 -53.08
CA ALA A 435 -12.90 9.80 -52.47
C ALA A 435 -11.99 10.59 -53.44
N ALA A 436 -11.19 11.52 -52.90
CA ALA A 436 -9.77 11.76 -53.23
C ALA A 436 -9.29 13.08 -52.60
N PHE A 437 -8.17 13.08 -51.85
CA PHE A 437 -6.88 13.62 -52.32
C PHE A 437 -5.83 13.58 -51.22
N ALA A 438 -4.61 13.26 -51.64
CA ALA A 438 -3.41 13.12 -50.85
C ALA A 438 -2.52 14.37 -50.93
N ALA A 439 -1.61 14.45 -49.95
CA ALA A 439 -0.28 15.07 -49.97
C ALA A 439 -0.18 16.61 -49.98
N ILE A 440 0.58 17.14 -49.02
CA ILE A 440 1.87 17.83 -49.27
C ILE A 440 2.73 17.68 -48.01
N ALA A 441 3.95 17.17 -48.21
CA ALA A 441 5.02 17.16 -47.22
C ALA A 441 5.91 18.40 -47.43
N GLY A 442 6.32 19.04 -46.33
CA GLY A 442 7.35 20.06 -46.30
C GLY A 442 8.30 19.78 -45.14
N ASN A 443 9.53 19.41 -45.48
CA ASN A 443 10.60 18.97 -44.60
C ASN A 443 11.38 20.17 -44.05
N SER A 444 11.68 20.21 -42.75
CA SER A 444 12.88 20.92 -42.24
C SER A 444 13.41 20.22 -40.98
N ASN A 445 14.70 19.89 -41.05
CA ASN A 445 15.47 19.15 -40.06
C ASN A 445 15.80 20.00 -38.82
N GLY A 446 15.66 19.41 -37.64
CA GLY A 446 16.23 19.90 -36.38
C GLY A 446 16.69 18.72 -35.53
N ASN A 447 17.99 18.45 -35.55
CA ASN A 447 18.66 17.34 -34.88
C ASN A 447 18.59 17.49 -33.35
N GLY A 448 17.81 16.62 -32.68
CA GLY A 448 17.78 16.52 -31.21
C GLY A 448 16.93 15.37 -30.65
N HIS A 449 16.37 14.51 -31.49
CA HIS A 449 15.32 13.54 -31.13
C HIS A 449 15.72 12.06 -31.21
N SER A 450 17.00 11.76 -31.44
CA SER A 450 17.47 10.37 -31.59
C SER A 450 17.75 9.68 -30.25
N HIS A 451 18.14 10.40 -29.20
CA HIS A 451 18.52 9.78 -27.92
C HIS A 451 17.33 9.39 -27.01
N LEU A 452 16.18 10.05 -27.16
CA LEU A 452 14.95 9.79 -26.39
C LEU A 452 14.06 8.67 -26.99
N LYS A 453 14.11 8.47 -28.31
CA LYS A 453 13.36 7.38 -28.97
C LYS A 453 13.93 5.98 -28.66
N GLN A 454 15.22 5.88 -28.37
CA GLN A 454 15.87 4.58 -28.13
C GLN A 454 15.66 4.07 -26.69
N GLN A 455 15.51 4.96 -25.70
CA GLN A 455 15.14 4.56 -24.33
C GLN A 455 13.68 4.11 -24.19
N GLN A 456 12.76 4.58 -25.06
CA GLN A 456 11.34 4.24 -24.97
C GLN A 456 10.93 2.92 -25.67
N ARG A 457 11.71 2.42 -26.64
CA ARG A 457 11.49 1.07 -27.20
C ARG A 457 11.81 -0.04 -26.19
N ASN A 458 12.81 0.17 -25.33
CA ASN A 458 13.20 -0.81 -24.31
C ASN A 458 12.32 -0.75 -23.04
N GLY A 459 11.58 0.34 -22.81
CA GLY A 459 10.69 0.51 -21.66
C GLY A 459 9.32 -0.16 -21.82
N HIS A 460 8.87 -0.42 -23.05
CA HIS A 460 7.52 -0.93 -23.31
C HIS A 460 7.38 -2.45 -23.10
N SER A 461 8.48 -3.18 -22.93
CA SER A 461 8.49 -4.64 -22.78
C SER A 461 8.71 -5.16 -21.35
N LYS A 462 9.01 -4.31 -20.36
CA LYS A 462 9.40 -4.75 -18.99
C LYS A 462 8.48 -4.35 -17.83
N LYS A 463 7.27 -3.84 -18.07
CA LYS A 463 6.36 -3.41 -16.98
C LYS A 463 5.04 -4.19 -16.90
N TYR A 464 5.12 -5.51 -16.99
CA TYR A 464 4.14 -6.42 -16.41
C TYR A 464 4.86 -7.66 -15.92
N MET A 465 5.39 -7.58 -14.69
CA MET A 465 5.64 -8.73 -13.84
C MET A 465 5.26 -8.35 -12.42
#